data_AF-A0A922SAT4-F1
#
_entry.id   AF-A0A922SAT4-F1
#
_cell.length_a   1.000
_cell.length_b   1.000
_cell.length_c   1.000
_cell.angle_alpha   90.00
_cell.angle_beta   90.00
_cell.angle_gamma   90.00
#
_symmetry.space_group_name_H-M   'P 1'
#
loop_
_entity.id
_entity.type
_entity.pdbx_description
1 polymer ?
#
loop_
_entity_poly.entity_id
_entity_poly.type
_entity_poly.pdbx_seq_one_letter_code
_entity_poly.pdbx_strand_id
1 'polypeptide(L)'
;MNRNKTNSRMARTTESDPETKTANAYRLIANEEKPPDIKYEKETSWVAGVQMFVSFLLAGFGMVAASLLLDVVQHWDVFTKVSEVYILVPALLGLKGNLEMTLASRLSTHAHLGHLDTSLGSLVVGNLCLIQCQAVLVGFLAAMAAVAMGWIPEGQFDIHHASLLCASSVLTASSASFVLGLIMIGVIVVSKKMNINPDNIATPIAASLGDLTTLALLSWIASLLYKSIGTSIILPSIIITVGALLVPVCGYIAWSNKFTRQALDEGWVPVVSAMVISSAGGLILDHTVSVYTGIAVYQLVINGIGGNMVAVHASRLSTQLHTGQKEGSVLGSTTRLLLVMVIPGQLIFIYTIGYLRAGHTSTTPTFILIYMSAALLQVFLLLTISHYMVAWMWKMGMDPDNSAIPYLTALGDLLGTALLGVAFSILYAIGDKDSDLGD
;
A
#
# COMPACT_ATOMS: atom_id res chain seq x y z
N MET A 1 30.26 -56.24 -38.09
CA MET A 1 30.32 -55.48 -39.37
C MET A 1 28.93 -54.91 -39.64
N ASN A 2 28.80 -53.57 -39.68
CA ASN A 2 27.84 -52.70 -40.41
C ASN A 2 26.44 -53.24 -40.83
N ARG A 3 25.33 -52.48 -40.92
CA ARG A 3 24.85 -51.11 -40.60
C ARG A 3 23.47 -51.00 -41.30
N ASN A 4 22.48 -50.29 -40.70
CA ASN A 4 21.35 -49.57 -41.36
C ASN A 4 20.23 -50.38 -42.08
N LYS A 5 18.94 -49.99 -42.20
CA LYS A 5 18.14 -48.73 -42.13
C LYS A 5 16.63 -49.13 -41.99
N THR A 6 15.83 -48.61 -41.04
CA THR A 6 14.84 -47.49 -41.14
C THR A 6 13.51 -47.75 -41.90
N ASN A 7 12.36 -47.61 -41.20
CA ASN A 7 11.08 -46.95 -41.60
C ASN A 7 10.03 -47.19 -40.48
N SER A 8 9.51 -46.23 -39.70
CA SER A 8 8.76 -44.97 -39.92
C SER A 8 7.22 -45.13 -40.02
N ARG A 9 6.49 -44.25 -39.30
CA ARG A 9 5.02 -44.03 -39.13
C ARG A 9 4.34 -44.78 -37.96
N MET A 10 3.48 -44.18 -37.13
CA MET A 10 2.89 -42.83 -37.05
C MET A 10 2.34 -42.67 -35.61
N ALA A 11 2.68 -41.58 -34.91
CA ALA A 11 2.09 -41.28 -33.60
C ALA A 11 0.65 -40.76 -33.79
N ARG A 12 -0.31 -41.39 -33.11
CA ARG A 12 -1.68 -40.86 -32.97
C ARG A 12 -1.62 -39.59 -32.14
N THR A 13 -2.07 -38.49 -32.74
CA THR A 13 -2.45 -37.25 -32.06
C THR A 13 -3.59 -37.54 -31.09
N THR A 14 -3.32 -37.44 -29.79
CA THR A 14 -4.36 -37.36 -28.74
C THR A 14 -5.03 -36.01 -28.81
N GLU A 15 -6.34 -36.02 -29.03
CA GLU A 15 -7.23 -34.86 -28.89
C GLU A 15 -7.07 -34.26 -27.50
N SER A 16 -6.80 -32.95 -27.45
CA SER A 16 -6.61 -32.20 -26.22
C SER A 16 -7.96 -31.81 -25.62
N ASP A 17 -8.29 -32.37 -24.47
CA ASP A 17 -9.46 -32.00 -23.66
C ASP A 17 -9.46 -30.49 -23.32
N PRO A 18 -10.59 -29.77 -23.43
CA PRO A 18 -10.68 -28.36 -23.06
C PRO A 18 -10.42 -28.10 -21.57
N GLU A 19 -10.73 -29.06 -20.69
CA GLU A 19 -10.46 -28.97 -19.25
C GLU A 19 -8.95 -29.02 -18.95
N THR A 20 -8.17 -29.77 -19.73
CA THR A 20 -6.71 -29.89 -19.56
C THR A 20 -5.97 -28.64 -20.06
N LYS A 21 -6.54 -27.86 -20.98
CA LYS A 21 -6.00 -26.54 -21.37
C LYS A 21 -6.24 -25.49 -20.29
N THR A 22 -7.38 -25.55 -19.62
CA THR A 22 -7.71 -24.62 -18.52
C THR A 22 -6.91 -24.96 -17.26
N ALA A 23 -6.68 -26.25 -16.99
CA ALA A 23 -5.82 -26.71 -15.89
C ALA A 23 -4.32 -26.39 -16.09
N ASN A 24 -3.85 -26.25 -17.33
CA ASN A 24 -2.46 -25.90 -17.64
C ASN A 24 -2.19 -24.39 -17.73
N ALA A 25 -3.21 -23.54 -17.83
CA ALA A 25 -3.06 -22.09 -17.87
C ALA A 25 -2.69 -21.49 -16.50
N TYR A 26 -2.93 -22.23 -15.40
CA TYR A 26 -2.74 -21.76 -14.02
C TYR A 26 -1.57 -22.42 -13.28
N ARG A 27 -0.67 -23.11 -14.00
CA ARG A 27 0.61 -23.56 -13.44
C ARG A 27 1.58 -22.38 -13.36
N LEU A 28 1.46 -21.62 -12.27
CA LEU A 28 2.50 -20.74 -11.75
C LEU A 28 3.85 -21.45 -11.74
N ILE A 29 4.82 -20.76 -12.33
CA ILE A 29 6.25 -21.06 -12.35
C ILE A 29 6.55 -22.43 -12.95
N ALA A 30 7.08 -22.44 -14.17
CA ALA A 30 7.73 -23.62 -14.72
C ALA A 30 8.62 -24.24 -13.63
N ASN A 31 8.43 -25.53 -13.34
CA ASN A 31 9.22 -26.31 -12.39
C ASN A 31 10.75 -26.21 -12.61
N GLU A 32 11.20 -25.58 -13.70
CA GLU A 32 12.60 -25.32 -14.02
C GLU A 32 13.22 -24.16 -13.22
N GLU A 33 12.43 -23.27 -12.60
CA GLU A 33 12.93 -22.16 -11.77
C GLU A 33 12.60 -22.29 -10.28
N LYS A 34 12.12 -23.45 -9.81
CA LYS A 34 11.99 -23.68 -8.37
C LYS A 34 13.41 -23.66 -7.77
N PRO A 35 13.73 -22.71 -6.86
CA PRO A 35 15.03 -22.75 -6.21
C PRO A 35 15.20 -24.10 -5.51
N PRO A 36 16.44 -24.61 -5.35
CA PRO A 36 16.70 -25.80 -4.54
C PRO A 36 15.99 -25.64 -3.19
N ASP A 37 15.46 -26.71 -2.58
CA ASP A 37 14.76 -26.66 -1.29
C ASP A 37 15.61 -25.89 -0.25
N ILE A 38 15.44 -24.57 -0.16
CA ILE A 38 16.18 -23.73 0.76
C ILE A 38 15.53 -24.02 2.12
N LYS A 39 16.21 -24.83 2.92
CA LYS A 39 15.83 -25.05 4.32
C LYS A 39 16.05 -23.75 5.09
N TYR A 40 15.09 -22.85 5.02
CA TYR A 40 15.02 -21.71 5.93
C TYR A 40 14.72 -22.24 7.33
N GLU A 41 15.51 -21.81 8.31
CA GLU A 41 15.15 -22.00 9.71
C GLU A 41 13.82 -21.30 9.95
N LYS A 42 12.84 -22.04 10.47
CA LYS A 42 11.55 -21.46 10.84
C LYS A 42 11.78 -20.43 11.94
N GLU A 43 11.48 -19.18 11.61
CA GLU A 43 11.45 -18.09 12.59
C GLU A 43 10.49 -18.44 13.74
N THR A 44 10.97 -18.29 14.98
CA THR A 44 10.14 -18.49 16.17
C THR A 44 9.06 -17.42 16.26
N SER A 45 7.83 -17.79 16.63
CA SER A 45 6.71 -16.84 16.74
C SER A 45 6.98 -15.66 17.68
N TRP A 46 7.83 -15.84 18.70
CA TRP A 46 8.26 -14.75 19.57
C TRP A 46 9.14 -13.72 18.85
N VAL A 47 10.13 -14.18 18.08
CA VAL A 47 11.04 -13.31 17.31
C VAL A 47 10.25 -12.55 16.26
N ALA A 48 9.40 -13.26 15.52
CA ALA A 48 8.45 -12.65 14.58
C ALA A 48 7.58 -11.60 15.28
N GLY A 49 7.14 -11.93 16.51
CA GLY A 49 6.34 -11.07 17.36
C GLY A 49 7.01 -9.73 17.62
N VAL A 50 8.22 -9.78 18.15
CA VAL A 50 8.99 -8.58 18.50
C VAL A 50 9.30 -7.74 17.26
N GLN A 51 9.73 -8.36 16.16
CA GLN A 51 10.04 -7.66 14.91
C GLN A 51 8.83 -6.90 14.38
N MET A 52 7.69 -7.59 14.20
CA MET A 52 6.47 -6.97 13.68
C MET A 52 5.95 -5.88 14.62
N PHE A 53 5.95 -6.11 15.93
CA PHE A 53 5.43 -5.13 16.89
C PHE A 53 6.23 -3.82 16.87
N VAL A 54 7.58 -3.89 16.87
CA VAL A 54 8.44 -2.71 16.78
C VAL A 54 8.21 -1.96 15.47
N SER A 55 8.13 -2.69 14.35
CA SER A 55 7.89 -2.11 13.04
C SER A 55 6.50 -1.47 12.91
N PHE A 56 5.47 -2.03 13.55
CA PHE A 56 4.13 -1.43 13.60
C PHE A 56 4.08 -0.17 14.45
N LEU A 57 4.79 -0.12 15.58
CA LEU A 57 4.90 1.10 16.38
C LEU A 57 5.56 2.22 15.56
N LEU A 58 6.66 1.91 14.87
CA LEU A 58 7.32 2.85 13.98
C LEU A 58 6.35 3.35 12.89
N ALA A 59 5.61 2.43 12.27
CA ALA A 59 4.61 2.78 11.26
C ALA A 59 3.51 3.70 11.77
N GLY A 60 2.91 3.39 12.91
CA GLY A 60 1.87 4.24 13.48
C GLY A 60 2.40 5.60 13.92
N PHE A 61 3.62 5.69 14.47
CA PHE A 61 4.23 6.99 14.76
C PHE A 61 4.54 7.79 13.49
N GLY A 62 4.95 7.14 12.39
CA GLY A 62 5.12 7.78 11.09
C GLY A 62 3.82 8.35 10.54
N MET A 63 2.72 7.63 10.67
CA MET A 63 1.39 8.12 10.28
C MET A 63 0.93 9.29 11.15
N VAL A 64 1.11 9.22 12.48
CA VAL A 64 0.84 10.36 13.38
C VAL A 64 1.69 11.57 12.99
N ALA A 65 2.98 11.38 12.68
CA ALA A 65 3.86 12.45 12.22
C ALA A 65 3.39 13.06 10.89
N ALA A 66 2.91 12.24 9.96
CA ALA A 66 2.30 12.72 8.72
C ALA A 66 1.02 13.52 8.98
N SER A 67 0.17 13.12 9.94
CA SER A 67 -1.01 13.90 10.33
C SER A 67 -0.64 15.26 10.91
N LEU A 68 0.33 15.29 11.83
CA LEU A 68 0.80 16.53 12.43
C LEU A 68 1.44 17.44 11.37
N LEU A 69 2.13 16.86 10.40
CA LEU A 69 2.64 17.63 9.25
C LEU A 69 1.48 18.20 8.43
N LEU A 70 0.43 17.43 8.17
CA LEU A 70 -0.77 17.90 7.46
C LEU A 70 -1.42 19.08 8.19
N ASP A 71 -1.51 18.99 9.53
CA ASP A 71 -2.07 20.05 10.36
C ASP A 71 -1.27 21.37 10.27
N VAL A 72 0.04 21.28 10.08
CA VAL A 72 0.88 22.46 9.83
C VAL A 72 0.71 22.97 8.40
N VAL A 73 0.78 22.09 7.40
CA VAL A 73 0.82 22.51 5.98
C VAL A 73 -0.54 22.95 5.45
N GLN A 74 -1.66 22.50 6.04
CA GLN A 74 -3.01 22.91 5.62
C GLN A 74 -3.24 24.42 5.75
N HIS A 75 -2.46 25.09 6.60
CA HIS A 75 -2.51 26.54 6.80
C HIS A 75 -1.65 27.33 5.80
N TRP A 76 -0.89 26.66 4.92
CA TRP A 76 -0.04 27.33 3.94
C TRP A 76 -0.87 27.92 2.79
N ASP A 77 -0.38 28.99 2.16
CA ASP A 77 -1.08 29.71 1.08
C ASP A 77 -1.58 28.79 -0.04
N VAL A 78 -0.77 27.79 -0.44
CA VAL A 78 -1.15 26.87 -1.51
C VAL A 78 -2.36 26.00 -1.14
N PHE A 79 -2.46 25.54 0.11
CA PHE A 79 -3.57 24.71 0.58
C PHE A 79 -4.85 25.52 0.81
N THR A 80 -4.71 26.79 1.20
CA THR A 80 -5.86 27.69 1.44
C THR A 80 -6.40 28.32 0.16
N LYS A 81 -5.56 28.53 -0.86
CA LYS A 81 -5.94 29.15 -2.14
C LYS A 81 -6.23 28.17 -3.26
N VAL A 82 -5.69 26.95 -3.18
CA VAL A 82 -5.94 25.85 -4.13
C VAL A 82 -6.50 24.68 -3.34
N SER A 83 -7.81 24.71 -3.08
CA SER A 83 -8.49 23.73 -2.22
C SER A 83 -8.41 22.30 -2.79
N GLU A 84 -8.21 22.14 -4.09
CA GLU A 84 -8.03 20.86 -4.75
C GLU A 84 -6.75 20.13 -4.29
N VAL A 85 -5.75 20.85 -3.76
CA VAL A 85 -4.56 20.22 -3.17
C VAL A 85 -4.94 19.39 -1.94
N TYR A 86 -5.96 19.81 -1.19
CA TYR A 86 -6.47 19.05 -0.05
C TYR A 86 -7.15 17.75 -0.52
N ILE A 87 -7.90 17.80 -1.62
CA ILE A 87 -8.52 16.61 -2.25
C ILE A 87 -7.45 15.64 -2.78
N LEU A 88 -6.33 16.17 -3.27
CA LEU A 88 -5.22 15.38 -3.78
C LEU A 88 -4.47 14.60 -2.68
N VAL A 89 -4.39 15.12 -1.45
CA VAL A 89 -3.61 14.51 -0.36
C VAL A 89 -4.06 13.06 -0.07
N PRO A 90 -5.32 12.77 0.29
CA PRO A 90 -5.74 11.39 0.58
C PRO A 90 -5.56 10.45 -0.61
N ALA A 91 -5.84 10.92 -1.82
CA ALA A 91 -5.67 10.13 -3.04
C ALA A 91 -4.20 9.74 -3.23
N LEU A 92 -3.29 10.70 -3.12
CA LEU A 92 -1.87 10.47 -3.37
C LEU A 92 -1.22 9.59 -2.28
N LEU A 93 -1.61 9.78 -1.01
CA LEU A 93 -1.12 8.97 0.11
C LEU A 93 -1.57 7.51 -0.01
N GLY A 94 -2.88 7.27 -0.16
CA GLY A 94 -3.44 5.92 -0.23
C GLY A 94 -2.94 5.12 -1.44
N LEU A 95 -2.85 5.76 -2.60
CA LEU A 95 -2.39 5.10 -3.82
C LEU A 95 -0.91 4.74 -3.77
N LYS A 96 -0.10 5.60 -3.19
CA LYS A 96 1.34 5.40 -3.16
C LYS A 96 1.77 4.42 -2.07
N GLY A 97 1.14 4.45 -0.88
CA GLY A 97 1.40 3.45 0.16
C GLY A 97 1.33 2.03 -0.41
N ASN A 98 0.39 1.79 -1.33
CA ASN A 98 0.23 0.50 -2.00
C ASN A 98 1.39 0.14 -2.94
N LEU A 99 1.97 1.12 -3.66
CA LEU A 99 3.12 0.88 -4.55
C LEU A 99 4.39 0.56 -3.75
N GLU A 100 4.64 1.27 -2.65
CA GLU A 100 5.81 1.02 -1.80
C GLU A 100 5.69 -0.29 -1.04
N MET A 101 4.50 -0.61 -0.54
CA MET A 101 4.25 -1.88 0.16
C MET A 101 4.33 -3.09 -0.78
N THR A 102 3.85 -2.99 -2.02
CA THR A 102 4.03 -4.06 -3.03
C THR A 102 5.48 -4.19 -3.45
N LEU A 103 6.23 -3.09 -3.61
CA LEU A 103 7.68 -3.14 -3.79
C LEU A 103 8.36 -3.89 -2.63
N ALA A 104 8.01 -3.53 -1.39
CA ALA A 104 8.56 -4.17 -0.20
C ALA A 104 8.26 -5.67 -0.14
N SER A 105 7.03 -6.09 -0.45
CA SER A 105 6.62 -7.51 -0.51
C SER A 105 7.46 -8.29 -1.52
N ARG A 106 7.52 -7.80 -2.76
CA ARG A 106 8.24 -8.47 -3.86
C ARG A 106 9.72 -8.62 -3.59
N LEU A 107 10.35 -7.55 -3.11
CA LEU A 107 11.76 -7.57 -2.76
C LEU A 107 12.03 -8.49 -1.55
N SER A 108 11.10 -8.56 -0.59
CA SER A 108 11.19 -9.48 0.56
C SER A 108 11.08 -10.93 0.12
N THR A 109 10.15 -11.28 -0.78
CA THR A 109 10.07 -12.60 -1.39
C THR A 109 11.36 -12.95 -2.12
N HIS A 110 11.89 -12.06 -2.95
CA HIS A 110 13.16 -12.28 -3.64
C HIS A 110 14.37 -12.38 -2.70
N ALA A 111 14.32 -11.73 -1.52
CA ALA A 111 15.33 -11.91 -0.48
C ALA A 111 15.36 -13.36 0.02
N HIS A 112 14.18 -13.95 0.27
CA HIS A 112 14.02 -15.34 0.70
C HIS A 112 14.37 -16.35 -0.41
N LEU A 113 14.10 -16.01 -1.68
CA LEU A 113 14.50 -16.83 -2.83
C LEU A 113 16.00 -16.76 -3.15
N GLY A 114 16.78 -15.95 -2.42
CA GLY A 114 18.23 -15.82 -2.62
C GLY A 114 18.65 -14.90 -3.78
N HIS A 115 17.70 -14.33 -4.52
CA HIS A 115 17.98 -13.50 -5.71
C HIS A 115 18.73 -12.20 -5.39
N LEU A 116 18.67 -11.72 -4.14
CA LEU A 116 19.46 -10.56 -3.72
C LEU A 116 20.97 -10.80 -3.78
N ASP A 117 21.45 -12.04 -3.68
CA ASP A 117 22.90 -12.32 -3.72
C ASP A 117 23.40 -12.48 -5.15
N THR A 118 22.55 -12.96 -6.06
CA THR A 118 22.91 -13.28 -7.44
C THR A 118 22.57 -12.19 -8.44
N SER A 119 21.57 -11.35 -8.15
CA SER A 119 20.92 -10.51 -9.16
C SER A 119 20.45 -9.16 -8.64
N LEU A 120 21.13 -8.62 -7.60
CA LEU A 120 20.77 -7.36 -6.95
C LEU A 120 20.59 -6.20 -7.95
N GLY A 121 21.55 -6.00 -8.85
CA GLY A 121 21.51 -4.88 -9.80
C GLY A 121 20.28 -4.90 -10.71
N SER A 122 19.98 -6.04 -11.32
CA SER A 122 18.77 -6.19 -12.15
C SER A 122 17.50 -6.02 -11.33
N LEU A 123 17.46 -6.54 -10.10
CA LEU A 123 16.28 -6.48 -9.25
C LEU A 123 16.02 -5.05 -8.76
N VAL A 124 17.07 -4.29 -8.43
CA VAL A 124 17.01 -2.87 -8.07
C VAL A 124 16.57 -2.03 -9.26
N VAL A 125 17.24 -2.13 -10.41
CA VAL A 125 16.94 -1.29 -11.58
C VAL A 125 15.54 -1.57 -12.11
N GLY A 126 15.14 -2.85 -12.21
CA GLY A 126 13.80 -3.23 -12.66
C GLY A 126 12.71 -2.66 -11.76
N ASN A 127 12.82 -2.86 -10.46
CA ASN A 127 11.81 -2.43 -9.50
C ASN A 127 11.75 -0.89 -9.36
N LEU A 128 12.90 -0.21 -9.40
CA LEU A 128 12.91 1.26 -9.41
C LEU A 128 12.27 1.81 -10.69
N CYS A 129 12.53 1.22 -11.85
CA CYS A 129 11.87 1.66 -13.09
C CYS A 129 10.37 1.38 -13.05
N LEU A 130 9.96 0.21 -12.56
CA LEU A 130 8.55 -0.13 -12.43
C LEU A 130 7.82 0.86 -11.51
N ILE A 131 8.36 1.13 -10.32
CA ILE A 131 7.70 2.05 -9.39
C ILE A 131 7.69 3.48 -9.93
N GLN A 132 8.71 3.91 -10.67
CA GLN A 132 8.69 5.21 -11.35
C GLN A 132 7.60 5.30 -12.42
N CYS A 133 7.44 4.26 -13.23
CA CYS A 133 6.38 4.17 -14.22
C CYS A 133 4.99 4.26 -13.57
N GLN A 134 4.75 3.45 -12.53
CA GLN A 134 3.50 3.44 -11.79
C GLN A 134 3.25 4.77 -11.07
N ALA A 135 4.24 5.32 -10.37
CA ALA A 135 4.09 6.56 -9.61
C ALA A 135 3.75 7.77 -10.48
N VAL A 136 4.38 7.92 -11.65
CA VAL A 136 4.05 9.02 -12.57
C VAL A 136 2.60 8.91 -13.06
N LEU A 137 2.19 7.71 -13.50
CA LEU A 137 0.83 7.50 -14.02
C LEU A 137 -0.23 7.65 -12.93
N VAL A 138 -0.01 7.06 -11.77
CA VAL A 138 -0.91 7.14 -10.62
C VAL A 138 -0.99 8.57 -10.07
N GLY A 139 0.14 9.28 -9.99
CA GLY A 139 0.18 10.69 -9.60
C GLY A 139 -0.59 11.59 -10.56
N PHE A 140 -0.45 11.36 -11.88
CA PHE A 140 -1.22 12.07 -12.89
C PHE A 140 -2.73 11.78 -12.78
N LEU A 141 -3.11 10.51 -12.60
CA LEU A 141 -4.51 10.12 -12.40
C LEU A 141 -5.11 10.73 -11.13
N ALA A 142 -4.36 10.77 -10.03
CA ALA A 142 -4.79 11.38 -8.78
C ALA A 142 -5.01 12.89 -8.94
N ALA A 143 -4.11 13.59 -9.64
CA ALA A 143 -4.30 15.01 -9.96
C ALA A 143 -5.54 15.24 -10.83
N MET A 144 -5.77 14.39 -11.82
CA MET A 144 -6.94 14.51 -12.69
C MET A 144 -8.25 14.26 -11.93
N ALA A 145 -8.26 13.30 -11.01
CA ALA A 145 -9.38 13.07 -10.11
C ALA A 145 -9.63 14.28 -9.19
N ALA A 146 -8.58 14.87 -8.62
CA ALA A 146 -8.69 16.07 -7.77
C ALA A 146 -9.23 17.28 -8.54
N VAL A 147 -8.74 17.52 -9.77
CA VAL A 147 -9.24 18.58 -10.66
C VAL A 147 -10.71 18.36 -11.01
N ALA A 148 -11.10 17.12 -11.33
CA ALA A 148 -12.50 16.79 -11.63
C ALA A 148 -13.40 17.02 -10.41
N MET A 149 -12.97 16.57 -9.22
CA MET A 149 -13.71 16.76 -7.97
C MET A 149 -13.81 18.23 -7.55
N GLY A 150 -12.78 19.05 -7.79
CA GLY A 150 -12.85 20.50 -7.55
C GLY A 150 -13.77 21.23 -8.53
N TRP A 151 -13.83 20.78 -9.79
CA TRP A 151 -14.66 21.39 -10.81
C TRP A 151 -16.16 21.10 -10.66
N ILE A 152 -16.55 19.89 -10.22
CA ILE A 152 -17.96 19.47 -10.13
C ILE A 152 -18.83 20.41 -9.27
N PRO A 153 -18.41 20.86 -8.08
CA PRO A 153 -19.21 21.74 -7.23
C PRO A 153 -19.23 23.20 -7.68
N GLU A 154 -18.09 23.74 -8.14
CA GLU A 154 -17.93 25.19 -8.40
C GLU A 154 -18.15 25.59 -9.87
N GLY A 155 -18.00 24.64 -10.81
CA GLY A 155 -18.18 24.86 -12.24
C GLY A 155 -17.12 25.73 -12.92
N GLN A 156 -16.15 26.27 -12.17
CA GLN A 156 -15.05 27.07 -12.70
C GLN A 156 -13.81 26.22 -12.92
N PHE A 157 -13.32 26.18 -14.16
CA PHE A 157 -12.09 25.45 -14.50
C PHE A 157 -10.92 26.43 -14.62
N ASP A 158 -10.01 26.40 -13.65
CA ASP A 158 -8.77 27.17 -13.70
C ASP A 158 -7.62 26.30 -14.23
N ILE A 159 -7.13 26.65 -15.43
CA ILE A 159 -6.01 25.96 -16.07
C ILE A 159 -4.71 26.08 -15.28
N HIS A 160 -4.50 27.17 -14.54
CA HIS A 160 -3.33 27.37 -13.69
C HIS A 160 -3.36 26.41 -12.50
N HIS A 161 -4.50 26.29 -11.82
CA HIS A 161 -4.67 25.31 -10.73
C HIS A 161 -4.54 23.88 -11.25
N ALA A 162 -5.19 23.54 -12.37
CA ALA A 162 -5.09 22.22 -12.97
C ALA A 162 -3.64 21.84 -13.34
N SER A 163 -2.90 22.77 -13.96
CA SER A 163 -1.49 22.54 -14.30
C SER A 163 -0.59 22.41 -13.07
N LEU A 164 -0.84 23.21 -12.02
CA LEU A 164 -0.17 23.12 -10.73
C LEU A 164 -0.39 21.74 -10.09
N LEU A 165 -1.64 21.29 -10.01
CA LEU A 165 -2.02 20.00 -9.43
C LEU A 165 -1.34 18.84 -10.17
N CYS A 166 -1.40 18.85 -11.50
CA CYS A 166 -0.76 17.82 -12.32
C CYS A 166 0.76 17.80 -12.14
N ALA A 167 1.42 18.95 -12.22
CA ALA A 167 2.87 19.02 -12.09
C ALA A 167 3.35 18.68 -10.67
N SER A 168 2.70 19.23 -9.65
CA SER A 168 3.05 18.96 -8.24
C SER A 168 2.81 17.50 -7.87
N SER A 169 1.70 16.90 -8.31
CA SER A 169 1.42 15.48 -8.07
C SER A 169 2.41 14.56 -8.78
N VAL A 170 2.66 14.75 -10.08
CA VAL A 170 3.59 13.92 -10.85
C VAL A 170 5.01 13.99 -10.28
N LEU A 171 5.51 15.20 -10.02
CA LEU A 171 6.86 15.38 -9.49
C LEU A 171 6.98 14.82 -8.07
N THR A 172 5.98 15.05 -7.23
CA THR A 172 5.93 14.48 -5.88
C THR A 172 5.91 12.96 -5.93
N ALA A 173 4.99 12.36 -6.68
CA ALA A 173 4.85 10.91 -6.78
C ALA A 173 6.13 10.26 -7.27
N SER A 174 6.73 10.78 -8.34
CA SER A 174 8.01 10.29 -8.88
C SER A 174 9.15 10.42 -7.87
N SER A 175 9.38 11.64 -7.34
CA SER A 175 10.49 11.92 -6.43
C SER A 175 10.38 11.13 -5.12
N ALA A 176 9.18 11.12 -4.54
CA ALA A 176 8.93 10.45 -3.30
C ALA A 176 9.06 8.93 -3.47
N SER A 177 8.60 8.35 -4.60
CA SER A 177 8.74 6.90 -4.84
C SER A 177 10.17 6.49 -5.18
N PHE A 178 10.96 7.40 -5.77
CA PHE A 178 12.38 7.15 -6.00
C PHE A 178 13.14 7.07 -4.68
N VAL A 179 12.94 8.07 -3.81
CA VAL A 179 13.58 8.13 -2.49
C VAL A 179 13.18 6.93 -1.64
N LEU A 180 11.88 6.64 -1.55
CA LEU A 180 11.38 5.52 -0.76
C LEU A 180 11.80 4.18 -1.34
N GLY A 181 11.77 3.99 -2.65
CA GLY A 181 12.26 2.76 -3.27
C GLY A 181 13.72 2.46 -2.91
N LEU A 182 14.59 3.48 -2.90
CA LEU A 182 15.99 3.33 -2.47
C LEU A 182 16.11 2.97 -0.98
N ILE A 183 15.33 3.64 -0.12
CA ILE A 183 15.28 3.34 1.32
C ILE A 183 14.83 1.90 1.53
N MET A 184 13.77 1.46 0.85
CA MET A 184 13.19 0.13 1.01
C MET A 184 14.14 -0.98 0.55
N ILE A 185 14.82 -0.79 -0.57
CA ILE A 185 15.89 -1.69 -1.00
C ILE A 185 16.98 -1.78 0.08
N GLY A 186 17.41 -0.64 0.62
CA GLY A 186 18.40 -0.58 1.70
C GLY A 186 17.94 -1.34 2.95
N VAL A 187 16.71 -1.11 3.40
CA VAL A 187 16.09 -1.81 4.54
C VAL A 187 16.13 -3.31 4.32
N ILE A 188 15.70 -3.80 3.16
CA ILE A 188 15.62 -5.24 2.88
C ILE A 188 17.02 -5.89 2.83
N VAL A 189 18.00 -5.22 2.20
CA VAL A 189 19.38 -5.71 2.16
C VAL A 189 19.99 -5.75 3.56
N VAL A 190 19.74 -4.73 4.40
CA VAL A 190 20.21 -4.69 5.79
C VAL A 190 19.52 -5.75 6.64
N SER A 191 18.20 -5.89 6.54
CA SER A 191 17.42 -6.94 7.23
C SER A 191 17.99 -8.31 6.92
N LYS A 192 18.24 -8.62 5.64
CA LYS A 192 18.87 -9.88 5.24
C LYS A 192 20.25 -10.07 5.89
N LYS A 193 21.12 -9.06 5.87
CA LYS A 193 22.45 -9.12 6.50
C LYS A 193 22.39 -9.34 8.01
N MET A 194 21.35 -8.82 8.67
CA MET A 194 21.14 -8.95 10.11
C MET A 194 20.35 -10.22 10.49
N ASN A 195 20.00 -11.09 9.53
CA ASN A 195 19.12 -12.24 9.73
C ASN A 195 17.74 -11.87 10.32
N ILE A 196 17.26 -10.69 9.97
CA ILE A 196 15.92 -10.21 10.30
C ILE A 196 15.02 -10.48 9.10
N ASN A 197 13.82 -11.00 9.34
CA ASN A 197 12.89 -11.28 8.27
C ASN A 197 12.39 -9.96 7.64
N PRO A 198 12.67 -9.70 6.35
CA PRO A 198 12.24 -8.47 5.70
C PRO A 198 10.71 -8.33 5.60
N ASP A 199 9.95 -9.44 5.55
CA ASP A 199 8.47 -9.40 5.53
C ASP A 199 7.88 -8.79 6.81
N ASN A 200 8.58 -8.89 7.94
CA ASN A 200 8.10 -8.38 9.22
C ASN A 200 8.32 -6.86 9.37
N ILE A 201 9.23 -6.27 8.57
CA ILE A 201 9.75 -4.91 8.79
C ILE A 201 9.56 -3.99 7.58
N ALA A 202 9.74 -4.50 6.36
CA ALA A 202 9.81 -3.66 5.17
C ALA A 202 8.46 -2.99 4.88
N THR A 203 7.36 -3.73 4.86
CA THR A 203 6.02 -3.19 4.61
C THR A 203 5.59 -2.11 5.63
N PRO A 204 5.77 -2.29 6.95
CA PRO A 204 5.48 -1.23 7.92
C PRO A 204 6.37 0.02 7.76
N ILE A 205 7.67 -0.15 7.47
CA ILE A 205 8.57 0.99 7.22
C ILE A 205 8.14 1.75 5.96
N ALA A 206 7.76 1.02 4.90
CA ALA A 206 7.27 1.60 3.66
C ALA A 206 6.04 2.47 3.89
N ALA A 207 5.07 1.99 4.69
CA ALA A 207 3.90 2.77 5.07
C ALA A 207 4.28 3.99 5.91
N SER A 208 5.10 3.79 6.95
CA SER A 208 5.55 4.84 7.87
C SER A 208 6.17 6.05 7.17
N LEU A 209 7.18 5.79 6.33
CA LEU A 209 7.95 6.82 5.65
C LEU A 209 7.26 7.27 4.37
N GLY A 210 6.44 6.38 3.79
CA GLY A 210 5.60 6.60 2.63
C GLY A 210 4.82 7.88 2.73
N ASP A 211 3.92 7.93 3.71
CA ASP A 211 2.98 9.05 3.84
C ASP A 211 3.69 10.35 4.21
N LEU A 212 4.57 10.28 5.21
CA LEU A 212 5.33 11.44 5.68
C LEU A 212 6.16 12.07 4.56
N THR A 213 6.92 11.27 3.81
CA THR A 213 7.78 11.76 2.73
C THR A 213 6.95 12.34 1.59
N THR A 214 5.83 11.69 1.26
CA THR A 214 4.95 12.12 0.17
C THR A 214 4.27 13.44 0.50
N LEU A 215 3.72 13.58 1.71
CA LEU A 215 3.10 14.82 2.15
C LEU A 215 4.11 15.97 2.26
N ALA A 216 5.31 15.70 2.80
CA ALA A 216 6.37 16.70 2.90
C ALA A 216 6.78 17.21 1.51
N LEU A 217 7.02 16.29 0.56
CA LEU A 217 7.38 16.65 -0.81
C LEU A 217 6.22 17.34 -1.54
N LEU A 218 4.98 16.86 -1.38
CA LEU A 218 3.80 17.50 -1.96
C LEU A 218 3.69 18.95 -1.51
N SER A 219 3.73 19.17 -0.20
CA SER A 219 3.56 20.49 0.40
C SER A 219 4.64 21.45 -0.08
N TRP A 220 5.89 20.97 -0.14
CA TRP A 220 7.02 21.77 -0.59
C TRP A 220 6.98 22.06 -2.10
N ILE A 221 6.77 21.05 -2.95
CA ILE A 221 6.71 21.19 -4.40
C ILE A 221 5.51 22.03 -4.81
N ALA A 222 4.33 21.78 -4.25
CA ALA A 222 3.13 22.56 -4.53
C ALA A 222 3.33 24.02 -4.15
N SER A 223 3.94 24.30 -2.99
CA SER A 223 4.27 25.68 -2.58
C SER A 223 5.27 26.37 -3.50
N LEU A 224 6.29 25.65 -3.97
CA LEU A 224 7.30 26.17 -4.88
C LEU A 224 6.69 26.52 -6.24
N LEU A 225 5.85 25.63 -6.78
CA LEU A 225 5.16 25.85 -8.04
C LEU A 225 4.07 26.91 -7.91
N TYR A 226 3.38 27.00 -6.77
CA TYR A 226 2.36 28.02 -6.49
C TYR A 226 2.97 29.42 -6.49
N LYS A 227 4.18 29.62 -5.92
CA LYS A 227 4.90 30.90 -6.03
C LYS A 227 5.21 31.32 -7.47
N SER A 228 5.16 30.37 -8.42
CA SER A 228 5.41 30.59 -9.85
C SER A 228 4.13 30.58 -10.70
N ILE A 229 2.95 30.44 -10.08
CA ILE A 229 1.68 30.17 -10.78
C ILE A 229 1.19 31.34 -11.65
N GLY A 230 1.66 32.56 -11.36
CA GLY A 230 1.32 33.79 -12.08
C GLY A 230 2.37 34.27 -13.09
N THR A 231 3.54 33.64 -13.16
CA THR A 231 4.60 34.05 -14.11
C THR A 231 4.53 33.27 -15.43
N SER A 232 4.26 31.95 -15.42
CA SER A 232 4.06 31.16 -16.64
C SER A 232 3.66 29.70 -16.37
N ILE A 233 2.80 29.12 -17.23
CA ILE A 233 2.45 27.68 -17.23
C ILE A 233 3.59 26.78 -17.75
N ILE A 234 4.69 27.37 -18.23
CA ILE A 234 5.80 26.65 -18.86
C ILE A 234 6.45 25.66 -17.88
N LEU A 235 6.74 26.06 -16.64
CA LEU A 235 7.42 25.18 -15.68
C LEU A 235 6.57 23.93 -15.32
N PRO A 236 5.28 24.07 -14.93
CA PRO A 236 4.39 22.92 -14.77
C PRO A 236 4.32 22.02 -16.02
N SER A 237 4.24 22.62 -17.20
CA SER A 237 4.17 21.88 -18.48
C SER A 237 5.45 21.08 -18.76
N ILE A 238 6.63 21.63 -18.45
CA ILE A 238 7.92 20.93 -18.58
C ILE A 238 7.94 19.73 -17.63
N ILE A 239 7.54 19.89 -16.38
CA ILE A 239 7.51 18.81 -15.39
C ILE A 239 6.61 17.66 -15.86
N ILE A 240 5.40 17.98 -16.32
CA ILE A 240 4.45 16.98 -16.84
C ILE A 240 5.04 16.27 -18.07
N THR A 241 5.67 17.02 -18.98
CA THR A 241 6.28 16.46 -20.20
C THR A 241 7.45 15.53 -19.86
N VAL A 242 8.33 15.93 -18.94
CA VAL A 242 9.44 15.08 -18.48
C VAL A 242 8.91 13.81 -17.81
N GLY A 243 7.89 13.91 -16.97
CA GLY A 243 7.22 12.75 -16.37
C GLY A 243 6.65 11.82 -17.45
N ALA A 244 5.92 12.37 -18.42
CA ALA A 244 5.34 11.59 -19.52
C ALA A 244 6.40 10.88 -20.38
N LEU A 245 7.59 11.48 -20.57
CA LEU A 245 8.72 10.86 -21.26
C LEU A 245 9.42 9.79 -20.41
N LEU A 246 9.41 9.92 -19.08
CA LEU A 246 9.97 8.93 -18.16
C LEU A 246 9.17 7.61 -18.19
N VAL A 247 7.85 7.67 -18.33
CA VAL A 247 6.95 6.50 -18.36
C VAL A 247 7.37 5.45 -19.39
N PRO A 248 7.52 5.74 -20.70
CA PRO A 248 7.90 4.71 -21.68
C PRO A 248 9.32 4.18 -21.45
N VAL A 249 10.25 5.02 -20.98
CA VAL A 249 11.63 4.60 -20.69
C VAL A 249 11.65 3.61 -19.53
N CYS A 250 11.05 3.99 -18.40
CA CYS A 250 10.97 3.14 -17.22
C CYS A 250 10.10 1.90 -17.47
N GLY A 251 8.99 2.05 -18.20
CA GLY A 251 8.12 0.94 -18.60
C GLY A 251 8.85 -0.08 -19.47
N TYR A 252 9.64 0.37 -20.44
CA TYR A 252 10.45 -0.52 -21.28
C TYR A 252 11.52 -1.28 -20.48
N ILE A 253 12.22 -0.59 -19.57
CA ILE A 253 13.22 -1.24 -18.69
C ILE A 253 12.56 -2.26 -17.76
N ALA A 254 11.42 -1.91 -17.17
CA ALA A 254 10.66 -2.81 -16.30
C ALA A 254 10.10 -4.03 -17.05
N TRP A 255 9.62 -3.84 -18.28
CA TRP A 255 9.11 -4.91 -19.14
C TRP A 255 10.22 -5.84 -19.63
N SER A 256 11.38 -5.29 -19.97
CA SER A 256 12.55 -6.07 -20.41
C SER A 256 13.17 -6.90 -19.29
N ASN A 257 12.82 -6.61 -18.03
CA ASN A 257 13.38 -7.26 -16.86
C ASN A 257 12.47 -8.39 -16.37
N LYS A 258 13.03 -9.60 -16.29
CA LYS A 258 12.29 -10.81 -15.89
C LYS A 258 11.65 -10.74 -14.51
N PHE A 259 12.22 -9.95 -13.58
CA PHE A 259 11.70 -9.82 -12.20
C PHE A 259 10.50 -8.87 -12.10
N THR A 260 10.29 -8.00 -13.08
CA THR A 260 9.27 -6.95 -13.03
C THR A 260 8.26 -7.00 -14.15
N ARG A 261 8.49 -7.79 -15.19
CA ARG A 261 7.57 -7.92 -16.33
C ARG A 261 6.16 -8.33 -15.89
N GLN A 262 6.05 -9.40 -15.10
CA GLN A 262 4.76 -9.85 -14.58
C GLN A 262 4.09 -8.78 -13.70
N ALA A 263 4.88 -8.11 -12.85
CA ALA A 263 4.38 -7.03 -11.99
C ALA A 263 3.87 -5.82 -12.79
N LEU A 264 4.50 -5.53 -13.93
CA LEU A 264 4.05 -4.49 -14.85
C LEU A 264 2.73 -4.88 -15.53
N ASP A 265 2.52 -6.14 -15.87
CA ASP A 265 1.30 -6.59 -16.55
C ASP A 265 0.11 -6.69 -15.57
N GLU A 266 0.34 -7.24 -14.37
CA GLU A 266 -0.71 -7.53 -13.39
C GLU A 266 -1.01 -6.35 -12.45
N GLY A 267 -0.05 -5.46 -12.19
CA GLY A 267 -0.13 -4.48 -11.11
C GLY A 267 -1.12 -3.33 -11.32
N TRP A 268 -1.59 -3.07 -12.56
CA TRP A 268 -2.48 -1.93 -12.83
C TRP A 268 -3.89 -2.11 -12.29
N VAL A 269 -4.47 -3.29 -12.49
CA VAL A 269 -5.86 -3.56 -12.09
C VAL A 269 -6.03 -3.43 -10.57
N PRO A 270 -5.16 -4.03 -9.72
CA PRO A 270 -5.22 -3.85 -8.27
C PRO A 270 -5.06 -2.39 -7.83
N VAL A 271 -4.10 -1.65 -8.39
CA VAL A 271 -3.83 -0.26 -8.00
C VAL A 271 -5.00 0.66 -8.34
N VAL A 272 -5.57 0.55 -9.55
CA VAL A 272 -6.73 1.36 -9.95
C VAL A 272 -7.99 0.94 -9.21
N SER A 273 -8.20 -0.36 -8.97
CA SER A 273 -9.37 -0.84 -8.22
C SER A 273 -9.30 -0.40 -6.76
N ALA A 274 -8.12 -0.42 -6.15
CA ALA A 274 -7.88 0.11 -4.82
C ALA A 274 -8.27 1.58 -4.72
N MET A 275 -7.97 2.39 -5.75
CA MET A 275 -8.39 3.79 -5.85
C MET A 275 -9.91 3.94 -5.65
N VAL A 276 -10.69 3.15 -6.39
CA VAL A 276 -12.15 3.21 -6.37
C VAL A 276 -12.70 2.77 -5.01
N ILE A 277 -12.14 1.71 -4.43
CA ILE A 277 -12.54 1.22 -3.10
C ILE A 277 -12.23 2.25 -2.02
N SER A 278 -11.03 2.84 -2.03
CA SER A 278 -10.65 3.88 -1.07
C SER A 278 -11.49 5.15 -1.24
N SER A 279 -11.94 5.51 -2.46
CA SER A 279 -12.89 6.60 -2.65
C SER A 279 -14.22 6.37 -1.93
N ALA A 280 -14.74 5.13 -1.93
CA ALA A 280 -15.93 4.80 -1.15
C ALA A 280 -15.70 4.98 0.37
N GLY A 281 -14.52 4.58 0.86
CA GLY A 281 -14.11 4.84 2.24
C GLY A 281 -14.00 6.34 2.57
N GLY A 282 -13.50 7.14 1.63
CA GLY A 282 -13.41 8.60 1.74
C GLY A 282 -14.78 9.27 1.83
N LEU A 283 -15.76 8.83 1.05
CA LEU A 283 -17.14 9.34 1.13
C LEU A 283 -17.80 9.03 2.48
N ILE A 284 -17.56 7.83 3.03
CA ILE A 284 -18.03 7.50 4.37
C ILE A 284 -17.35 8.45 5.37
N LEU A 285 -16.03 8.62 5.28
CA LEU A 285 -15.26 9.46 6.19
C LEU A 285 -15.73 10.91 6.18
N ASP A 286 -15.96 11.50 5.01
CA ASP A 286 -16.46 12.86 4.85
C ASP A 286 -17.79 13.04 5.60
N HIS A 287 -18.70 12.09 5.42
CA HIS A 287 -19.96 12.07 6.17
C HIS A 287 -19.72 11.96 7.68
N THR A 288 -18.90 11.01 8.15
CA THR A 288 -18.69 10.82 9.59
C THR A 288 -17.93 11.96 10.26
N VAL A 289 -16.97 12.60 9.59
CA VAL A 289 -16.23 13.77 10.11
C VAL A 289 -17.15 14.97 10.26
N SER A 290 -18.13 15.14 9.36
CA SER A 290 -19.12 16.20 9.48
C SER A 290 -20.07 16.03 10.68
N VAL A 291 -20.23 14.79 11.17
CA VAL A 291 -21.16 14.45 12.26
C VAL A 291 -20.44 14.29 13.60
N TYR A 292 -19.22 13.77 13.62
CA TYR A 292 -18.48 13.42 14.82
C TYR A 292 -17.10 14.08 14.86
N THR A 293 -16.90 15.00 15.79
CA THR A 293 -15.62 15.67 16.03
C THR A 293 -14.56 14.67 16.49
N GLY A 294 -13.34 14.80 15.99
CA GLY A 294 -12.19 13.97 16.44
C GLY A 294 -12.05 12.59 15.78
N ILE A 295 -13.05 12.13 15.02
CA ILE A 295 -13.01 10.80 14.36
C ILE A 295 -11.84 10.65 13.38
N ALA A 296 -11.43 11.74 12.71
CA ALA A 296 -10.39 11.72 11.69
C ALA A 296 -9.03 11.21 12.21
N VAL A 297 -8.67 11.50 13.47
CA VAL A 297 -7.39 11.06 14.03
C VAL A 297 -7.41 9.56 14.32
N TYR A 298 -8.52 9.06 14.85
CA TYR A 298 -8.71 7.62 15.10
C TYR A 298 -8.85 6.83 13.81
N GLN A 299 -9.38 7.45 12.75
CA GLN A 299 -9.46 6.85 11.42
C GLN A 299 -8.08 6.45 10.90
N LEU A 300 -7.11 7.36 11.02
CA LEU A 300 -5.77 7.09 10.52
C LEU A 300 -5.09 5.97 11.32
N VAL A 301 -5.31 5.91 12.63
CA VAL A 301 -4.74 4.86 13.47
C VAL A 301 -5.39 3.51 13.18
N ILE A 302 -6.72 3.45 13.07
CA ILE A 302 -7.44 2.19 12.85
C ILE A 302 -7.08 1.59 11.48
N ASN A 303 -7.09 2.42 10.42
CA ASN A 303 -6.72 2.03 9.07
C ASN A 303 -5.23 1.77 8.95
N GLY A 304 -4.42 2.62 9.55
CA GLY A 304 -2.98 2.50 9.51
C GLY A 304 -2.48 1.19 10.11
N ILE A 305 -2.96 0.84 11.32
CA ILE A 305 -2.58 -0.42 11.97
C ILE A 305 -3.18 -1.60 11.21
N GLY A 306 -4.47 -1.55 10.87
CA GLY A 306 -5.15 -2.66 10.17
C GLY A 306 -4.56 -2.95 8.79
N GLY A 307 -4.35 -1.90 7.99
CA GLY A 307 -3.73 -1.94 6.66
C GLY A 307 -2.31 -2.47 6.70
N ASN A 308 -1.49 -2.01 7.63
CA ASN A 308 -0.10 -2.48 7.76
C ASN A 308 -0.02 -3.93 8.24
N MET A 309 -0.88 -4.33 9.18
CA MET A 309 -0.94 -5.72 9.64
C MET A 309 -1.35 -6.68 8.53
N VAL A 310 -2.37 -6.31 7.74
CA VAL A 310 -2.83 -7.16 6.64
C VAL A 310 -1.81 -7.20 5.49
N ALA A 311 -1.06 -6.11 5.26
CA ALA A 311 0.03 -6.10 4.28
C ALA A 311 1.18 -7.04 4.70
N VAL A 312 1.61 -7.02 5.96
CA VAL A 312 2.59 -7.98 6.49
C VAL A 312 2.07 -9.42 6.40
N HIS A 313 0.80 -9.64 6.73
CA HIS A 313 0.18 -10.96 6.62
C HIS A 313 0.19 -11.48 5.18
N ALA A 314 -0.19 -10.63 4.21
CA ALA A 314 -0.19 -10.96 2.80
C ALA A 314 1.23 -11.27 2.28
N SER A 315 2.22 -10.43 2.63
CA SER A 315 3.64 -10.60 2.27
C SER A 315 4.14 -11.96 2.75
N ARG A 316 3.94 -12.28 4.04
CA ARG A 316 4.39 -13.57 4.61
C ARG A 316 3.73 -14.77 3.97
N LEU A 317 2.43 -14.69 3.69
CA LEU A 317 1.69 -15.79 3.06
C LEU A 317 2.12 -15.99 1.61
N SER A 318 2.36 -14.89 0.88
CA SER A 318 2.90 -14.91 -0.47
C SER A 318 4.31 -15.52 -0.51
N THR A 319 5.22 -15.07 0.37
CA THR A 319 6.57 -15.67 0.52
C THR A 319 6.50 -17.17 0.84
N GLN A 320 5.56 -17.61 1.67
CA GLN A 320 5.38 -19.04 1.98
C GLN A 320 5.01 -19.85 0.73
N LEU A 321 4.12 -19.33 -0.12
CA LEU A 321 3.72 -19.99 -1.36
C LEU A 321 4.88 -20.04 -2.36
N HIS A 322 5.59 -18.93 -2.55
CA HIS A 322 6.78 -18.84 -3.42
C HIS A 322 7.92 -19.75 -2.98
N THR A 323 8.10 -19.94 -1.67
CA THR A 323 9.11 -20.88 -1.11
C THR A 323 8.64 -22.35 -1.11
N GLY A 324 7.46 -22.64 -1.66
CA GLY A 324 6.93 -23.99 -1.80
C GLY A 324 6.37 -24.60 -0.50
N GLN A 325 6.11 -23.77 0.51
CA GLN A 325 5.44 -24.20 1.73
C GLN A 325 3.95 -24.41 1.45
N LYS A 326 3.32 -25.34 2.18
CA LYS A 326 1.88 -25.56 2.09
C LYS A 326 1.12 -24.42 2.76
N GLU A 327 -0.03 -24.08 2.17
CA GLU A 327 -1.01 -23.16 2.75
C GLU A 327 -1.34 -23.61 4.19
N GLY A 328 -1.15 -22.70 5.15
CA GLY A 328 -1.49 -22.94 6.55
C GLY A 328 -2.99 -22.83 6.82
N SER A 329 -3.40 -23.02 8.07
CA SER A 329 -4.77 -22.72 8.48
C SER A 329 -5.03 -21.20 8.47
N VAL A 330 -6.26 -20.79 8.16
CA VAL A 330 -6.73 -19.39 8.25
C VAL A 330 -6.37 -18.77 9.61
N LEU A 331 -6.56 -19.51 10.71
CA LEU A 331 -6.20 -19.08 12.06
C LEU A 331 -4.81 -19.58 12.48
N GLY A 332 -3.83 -19.40 11.60
CA GLY A 332 -2.44 -19.82 11.82
C GLY A 332 -1.71 -18.98 12.87
N SER A 333 -0.45 -19.36 13.15
CA SER A 333 0.37 -18.67 14.16
C SER A 333 0.54 -17.17 13.85
N THR A 334 0.75 -16.80 12.58
CA THR A 334 0.89 -15.38 12.17
C THR A 334 -0.39 -14.59 12.42
N THR A 335 -1.54 -15.13 12.02
CA THR A 335 -2.86 -14.50 12.22
C THR A 335 -3.15 -14.27 13.69
N ARG A 336 -2.93 -15.29 14.53
CA ARG A 336 -3.12 -15.18 16.00
C ARG A 336 -2.17 -14.15 16.61
N LEU A 337 -0.92 -14.14 16.17
CA LEU A 337 0.10 -13.20 16.64
C LEU A 337 -0.29 -11.76 16.31
N LEU A 338 -0.72 -11.49 15.07
CA LEU A 338 -1.19 -10.16 14.65
C LEU A 338 -2.44 -9.72 15.42
N LEU A 339 -3.41 -10.61 15.63
CA LEU A 339 -4.62 -10.32 16.43
C LEU A 339 -4.29 -9.93 17.88
N VAL A 340 -3.36 -10.65 18.52
CA VAL A 340 -2.93 -10.33 19.89
C VAL A 340 -2.24 -8.96 19.95
N MET A 341 -1.51 -8.56 18.90
CA MET A 341 -0.83 -7.27 18.85
C MET A 341 -1.76 -6.07 18.66
N VAL A 342 -2.98 -6.27 18.15
CA VAL A 342 -3.96 -5.18 17.98
C VAL A 342 -4.21 -4.48 19.30
N ILE A 343 -4.36 -5.23 20.40
CA ILE A 343 -4.67 -4.69 21.72
C ILE A 343 -3.59 -3.72 22.23
N PRO A 344 -2.33 -4.15 22.44
CA PRO A 344 -1.29 -3.24 22.92
C PRO A 344 -0.99 -2.13 21.92
N GLY A 345 -1.02 -2.41 20.60
CA GLY A 345 -0.77 -1.40 19.57
C GLY A 345 -1.80 -0.27 19.63
N GLN A 346 -3.09 -0.61 19.55
CA GLN A 346 -4.18 0.37 19.58
C GLN A 346 -4.19 1.19 20.88
N LEU A 347 -3.98 0.54 22.04
CA LEU A 347 -3.91 1.25 23.32
C LEU A 347 -2.79 2.30 23.34
N ILE A 348 -1.59 1.97 22.85
CA ILE A 348 -0.48 2.91 22.78
C ILE A 348 -0.87 4.16 21.97
N PHE A 349 -1.53 3.98 20.82
CA PHE A 349 -1.94 5.11 19.98
C PHE A 349 -3.10 5.91 20.58
N ILE A 350 -4.10 5.27 21.18
CA ILE A 350 -5.18 5.97 21.89
C ILE A 350 -4.60 6.88 22.98
N TYR A 351 -3.70 6.36 23.82
CA TYR A 351 -3.08 7.16 24.89
C TYR A 351 -2.15 8.24 24.34
N THR A 352 -1.44 7.97 23.25
CA THR A 352 -0.59 8.97 22.59
C THR A 352 -1.42 10.12 22.05
N ILE A 353 -2.55 9.85 21.36
CA ILE A 353 -3.47 10.87 20.85
C ILE A 353 -4.06 11.69 22.01
N GLY A 354 -4.47 11.03 23.09
CA GLY A 354 -4.98 11.70 24.29
C GLY A 354 -3.93 12.64 24.91
N TYR A 355 -2.67 12.20 24.99
CA TYR A 355 -1.57 13.02 25.50
C TYR A 355 -1.25 14.22 24.62
N LEU A 356 -1.26 14.03 23.29
CA LEU A 356 -1.01 15.10 22.32
C LEU A 356 -2.19 16.07 22.16
N ARG A 357 -3.34 15.81 22.81
CA ARG A 357 -4.60 16.54 22.64
C ARG A 357 -5.06 16.67 21.18
N ALA A 358 -4.61 15.76 20.31
CA ALA A 358 -4.82 15.85 18.88
C ALA A 358 -6.25 15.46 18.44
N GLY A 359 -6.99 14.71 19.28
CA GLY A 359 -8.31 14.18 18.93
C GLY A 359 -9.51 14.99 19.44
N HIS A 360 -9.30 15.96 20.35
CA HIS A 360 -10.39 16.67 21.06
C HIS A 360 -11.46 15.77 21.74
N THR A 361 -11.21 14.47 21.86
CA THR A 361 -12.11 13.50 22.50
C THR A 361 -11.57 13.02 23.84
N SER A 362 -12.45 12.91 24.84
CA SER A 362 -12.07 12.36 26.14
C SER A 362 -11.86 10.84 26.06
N THR A 363 -10.78 10.36 26.68
CA THR A 363 -10.39 8.95 26.64
C THR A 363 -11.15 8.16 27.71
N THR A 364 -12.46 7.96 27.49
CA THR A 364 -13.30 7.23 28.44
C THR A 364 -13.09 5.72 28.33
N PRO A 365 -13.33 4.94 29.41
CA PRO A 365 -13.31 3.48 29.34
C PRO A 365 -14.32 2.91 28.33
N THR A 366 -15.46 3.58 28.14
CA THR A 366 -16.51 3.21 27.19
C THR A 366 -16.03 3.40 25.74
N PHE A 367 -15.42 4.55 25.45
CA PHE A 367 -14.75 4.82 24.18
C PHE A 367 -13.72 3.75 23.86
N ILE A 368 -12.80 3.46 24.80
CA ILE A 368 -11.75 2.46 24.60
C ILE A 368 -12.37 1.09 24.29
N LEU A 369 -13.40 0.66 25.00
CA LEU A 369 -14.04 -0.65 24.77
C LEU A 369 -14.66 -0.75 23.37
N ILE A 370 -15.43 0.27 22.96
CA ILE A 370 -16.13 0.27 21.67
C ILE A 370 -15.14 0.40 20.52
N TYR A 371 -14.16 1.31 20.62
CA TYR A 371 -13.09 1.48 19.64
C TYR A 371 -12.25 0.19 19.50
N MET A 372 -11.85 -0.42 20.62
CA MET A 372 -11.07 -1.66 20.60
C MET A 372 -11.84 -2.82 19.94
N SER A 373 -13.16 -2.87 20.16
CA SER A 373 -14.02 -3.88 19.53
C SER A 373 -14.08 -3.70 18.01
N ALA A 374 -14.21 -2.45 17.54
CA ALA A 374 -14.18 -2.12 16.12
C ALA A 374 -12.82 -2.46 15.48
N ALA A 375 -11.71 -2.10 16.14
CA ALA A 375 -10.36 -2.37 15.65
C ALA A 375 -10.05 -3.87 15.56
N LEU A 376 -10.44 -4.65 16.59
CA LEU A 376 -10.28 -6.11 16.57
C LEU A 376 -11.12 -6.76 15.48
N LEU A 377 -12.36 -6.31 15.30
CA LEU A 377 -13.25 -6.81 14.24
C LEU A 377 -12.68 -6.50 12.85
N GLN A 378 -12.22 -5.27 12.62
CA GLN A 378 -11.60 -4.87 11.36
C GLN A 378 -10.41 -5.76 11.02
N VAL A 379 -9.45 -5.90 11.94
CA VAL A 379 -8.24 -6.70 11.70
C VAL A 379 -8.58 -8.17 11.49
N PHE A 380 -9.52 -8.72 12.26
CA PHE A 380 -9.97 -10.10 12.09
C PHE A 380 -10.55 -10.36 10.69
N LEU A 381 -11.42 -9.46 10.21
CA LEU A 381 -11.98 -9.53 8.86
C LEU A 381 -10.87 -9.43 7.80
N LEU A 382 -9.98 -8.46 7.94
CA LEU A 382 -8.89 -8.24 6.99
C LEU A 382 -7.93 -9.43 6.88
N LEU A 383 -7.50 -10.00 8.00
CA LEU A 383 -6.61 -11.16 7.99
C LEU A 383 -7.28 -12.39 7.37
N THR A 384 -8.58 -12.57 7.61
CA THR A 384 -9.37 -13.64 7.00
C THR A 384 -9.49 -13.45 5.49
N ILE A 385 -9.84 -12.24 5.03
CA ILE A 385 -9.91 -11.89 3.61
C ILE A 385 -8.54 -12.07 2.95
N SER A 386 -7.46 -11.60 3.59
CA SER A 386 -6.08 -11.76 3.12
C SER A 386 -5.71 -13.20 2.86
N HIS A 387 -6.04 -14.10 3.79
CA HIS A 387 -5.75 -15.52 3.63
C HIS A 387 -6.40 -16.11 2.37
N TYR A 388 -7.72 -15.94 2.24
CA TYR A 388 -8.46 -16.47 1.11
C TYR A 388 -8.07 -15.81 -0.21
N MET A 389 -7.83 -14.50 -0.21
CA MET A 389 -7.52 -13.77 -1.41
C MET A 389 -6.13 -14.11 -1.95
N VAL A 390 -5.11 -14.20 -1.09
CA VAL A 390 -3.75 -14.62 -1.51
C VAL A 390 -3.79 -16.05 -2.05
N ALA A 391 -4.47 -16.96 -1.37
CA ALA A 391 -4.62 -18.34 -1.85
C ALA A 391 -5.41 -18.43 -3.17
N TRP A 392 -6.42 -17.59 -3.35
CA TRP A 392 -7.21 -17.51 -4.58
C TRP A 392 -6.39 -16.95 -5.76
N MET A 393 -5.67 -15.85 -5.55
CA MET A 393 -4.75 -15.27 -6.55
C MET A 393 -3.70 -16.29 -6.99
N TRP A 394 -3.11 -17.00 -6.01
CA TRP A 394 -2.18 -18.09 -6.29
C TRP A 394 -2.83 -19.23 -7.08
N LYS A 395 -4.07 -19.63 -6.78
CA LYS A 395 -4.76 -20.65 -7.59
C LYS A 395 -5.06 -20.17 -9.01
N MET A 396 -5.16 -18.86 -9.21
CA MET A 396 -5.43 -18.20 -10.49
C MET A 396 -4.19 -17.78 -11.27
N GLY A 397 -3.00 -18.23 -10.87
CA GLY A 397 -1.79 -17.92 -11.64
C GLY A 397 -1.24 -16.51 -11.42
N MET A 398 -1.90 -15.70 -10.59
CA MET A 398 -1.53 -14.32 -10.30
C MET A 398 -0.55 -14.27 -9.14
N ASP A 399 0.47 -13.44 -9.23
CA ASP A 399 1.43 -13.27 -8.14
C ASP A 399 0.83 -12.39 -7.02
N PRO A 400 0.59 -12.94 -5.82
CA PRO A 400 -0.01 -12.17 -4.73
C PRO A 400 0.84 -10.99 -4.27
N ASP A 401 2.16 -11.01 -4.48
CA ASP A 401 3.04 -9.88 -4.13
C ASP A 401 2.78 -8.64 -4.97
N ASN A 402 2.29 -8.82 -6.20
CA ASN A 402 1.95 -7.74 -7.12
C ASN A 402 0.54 -7.17 -6.88
N SER A 403 -0.37 -8.02 -6.37
CA SER A 403 -1.80 -7.76 -6.50
C SER A 403 -2.58 -7.73 -5.19
N ALA A 404 -2.14 -8.44 -4.14
CA ALA A 404 -2.96 -8.60 -2.94
C ALA A 404 -3.00 -7.34 -2.07
N ILE A 405 -1.83 -6.74 -1.81
CA ILE A 405 -1.71 -5.60 -0.87
C ILE A 405 -2.63 -4.44 -1.24
N PRO A 406 -2.71 -3.95 -2.50
CA PRO A 406 -3.57 -2.82 -2.85
C PRO A 406 -5.05 -3.04 -2.52
N TYR A 407 -5.57 -4.25 -2.75
CA TYR A 407 -6.96 -4.55 -2.37
C TYR A 407 -7.15 -4.60 -0.86
N LEU A 408 -6.20 -5.20 -0.14
CA LEU A 408 -6.32 -5.40 1.30
C LEU A 408 -6.24 -4.09 2.08
N THR A 409 -5.37 -3.18 1.66
CA THR A 409 -5.25 -1.85 2.28
C THR A 409 -6.47 -1.00 1.97
N ALA A 410 -6.97 -1.01 0.73
CA ALA A 410 -8.19 -0.27 0.38
C ALA A 410 -9.45 -0.83 1.08
N LEU A 411 -9.57 -2.16 1.21
CA LEU A 411 -10.60 -2.78 2.04
C LEU A 411 -10.39 -2.45 3.51
N GLY A 412 -9.14 -2.34 3.96
CA GLY A 412 -8.77 -1.89 5.30
C GLY A 412 -9.29 -0.50 5.57
N ASP A 413 -9.09 0.42 4.63
CA ASP A 413 -9.60 1.79 4.72
C ASP A 413 -11.12 1.82 4.81
N LEU A 414 -11.80 1.13 3.88
CA LEU A 414 -13.25 1.08 3.83
C LEU A 414 -13.86 0.48 5.11
N LEU A 415 -13.37 -0.69 5.54
CA LEU A 415 -13.88 -1.39 6.71
C LEU A 415 -13.57 -0.62 7.99
N GLY A 416 -12.37 -0.06 8.13
CA GLY A 416 -12.01 0.72 9.30
C GLY A 416 -12.84 1.98 9.41
N THR A 417 -13.07 2.71 8.30
CA THR A 417 -13.95 3.89 8.31
C THR A 417 -15.39 3.53 8.66
N ALA A 418 -15.94 2.48 8.04
CA ALA A 418 -17.31 2.06 8.32
C ALA A 418 -17.49 1.62 9.79
N LEU A 419 -16.57 0.79 10.30
CA LEU A 419 -16.65 0.29 11.67
C LEU A 419 -16.41 1.39 12.71
N LEU A 420 -15.51 2.33 12.43
CA LEU A 420 -15.29 3.48 13.30
C LEU A 420 -16.50 4.42 13.30
N GLY A 421 -17.12 4.65 12.15
CA GLY A 421 -18.37 5.41 12.06
C GLY A 421 -19.51 4.79 12.88
N VAL A 422 -19.65 3.46 12.81
CA VAL A 422 -20.61 2.73 13.66
C VAL A 422 -20.24 2.84 15.14
N ALA A 423 -18.96 2.74 15.49
CA ALA A 423 -18.48 2.90 16.87
C ALA A 423 -18.85 4.26 17.46
N PHE A 424 -18.62 5.36 16.72
CA PHE A 424 -19.02 6.70 17.13
C PHE A 424 -20.53 6.89 17.18
N SER A 425 -21.26 6.26 16.26
CA SER A 425 -22.74 6.26 16.30
C SER A 425 -23.27 5.60 17.58
N ILE A 426 -22.67 4.49 18.01
CA ILE A 426 -23.01 3.80 19.25
C ILE A 426 -22.67 4.68 20.47
N LEU A 427 -21.48 5.29 20.50
CA LEU A 427 -21.06 6.18 21.58
C LEU A 427 -22.01 7.37 21.74
N TYR A 428 -22.39 7.99 20.62
CA TYR A 428 -23.36 9.08 20.59
C TYR A 428 -24.72 8.65 21.14
N ALA A 429 -25.19 7.45 20.79
CA ALA A 429 -26.46 6.90 21.27
C ALA A 429 -26.44 6.56 22.78
N ILE A 430 -25.30 6.15 23.32
CA ILE A 430 -25.12 5.82 24.75
C ILE A 430 -25.03 7.09 25.62
N GLY A 431 -24.81 8.26 25.01
CA GLY A 431 -24.72 9.51 25.74
C GLY A 431 -23.34 9.75 26.36
N ASP A 432 -22.31 9.03 25.92
CA ASP A 432 -20.91 9.41 26.10
C ASP A 432 -20.59 10.55 25.11
N LYS A 433 -21.41 11.62 25.21
CA LYS A 433 -21.17 12.89 24.54
C LYS A 433 -20.01 13.50 25.30
N ASP A 434 -18.89 13.71 24.61
CA ASP A 434 -17.85 14.57 25.16
C ASP A 434 -18.52 15.83 25.72
N SER A 435 -18.29 16.07 27.01
CA SER A 435 -18.79 17.22 27.76
C SER A 435 -18.06 18.52 27.37
N ASP A 436 -17.69 18.64 26.10
CA ASP A 436 -17.04 19.81 25.47
C ASP A 436 -17.54 19.99 24.02
N LEU A 437 -18.79 19.63 23.76
CA LEU A 437 -19.53 20.09 22.57
C LEU A 437 -19.89 21.57 22.81
N GLY A 438 -18.93 22.46 22.56
CA GLY A 438 -19.14 23.89 22.55
C GLY A 438 -20.26 24.28 21.58
N ASP A 439 -21.10 25.21 22.06
CA ASP A 439 -21.86 26.14 21.23
C ASP A 439 -20.92 26.94 20.29
#